data_AF-A0A9D5KJA1-F1
#
_entry.id   AF-A0A9D5KJA1-F1
#
_cell.length_a   1.000
_cell.length_b   1.000
_cell.length_c   1.000
_cell.angle_alpha   90.00
_cell.angle_beta   90.00
_cell.angle_gamma   90.00
#
_symmetry.space_group_name_H-M   'P 1'
#
loop_
_entity.id
_entity.type
_entity.pdbx_description
1 polymer ?
#
loop_
_entity_poly.entity_id
_entity_poly.type
_entity_poly.pdbx_seq_one_letter_code
_entity_poly.pdbx_strand_id
1 'polypeptide(L)'
;MSKYSGIESPFIKKKLSVTSFRNRSYIDALISLRRSILKPPSSGVSGMGQVGYYQYAARYPYEFVELVLECDRPDQLKALEPEHEDLLRKTLKKHYPGHYRAYLKEAKEREQEELEEKRAEAAERRKEKKDWLKAGGKA
;
A
#
# COMPACT_ATOMS: atom_id res chain seq x y z
N MET A 1 -29.61 17.79 9.91
CA MET A 1 -28.82 16.57 10.24
C MET A 1 -27.34 16.92 10.22
N SER A 2 -26.54 16.45 11.19
CA SER A 2 -25.10 16.70 11.23
C SER A 2 -24.41 15.97 10.07
N LYS A 3 -23.53 16.66 9.31
CA LYS A 3 -22.75 16.14 8.16
C LYS A 3 -22.06 14.80 8.44
N TYR A 4 -21.77 14.51 9.70
CA TYR A 4 -20.99 13.36 10.16
C TYR A 4 -21.83 12.22 10.78
N SER A 5 -23.15 12.35 10.83
CA SER A 5 -24.04 11.35 11.43
C SER A 5 -24.06 10.00 10.69
N GLY A 6 -23.72 9.98 9.40
CA GLY A 6 -23.66 8.77 8.57
C GLY A 6 -22.27 8.13 8.44
N ILE A 7 -21.29 8.50 9.26
CA ILE A 7 -19.96 7.86 9.21
C ILE A 7 -20.07 6.45 9.80
N GLU A 8 -19.78 5.43 9.01
CA GLU A 8 -19.76 4.04 9.51
C GLU A 8 -18.49 3.73 10.29
N SER A 9 -17.35 4.24 9.80
CA SER A 9 -16.01 3.95 10.33
C SER A 9 -15.86 4.21 11.83
N PRO A 10 -15.60 3.17 12.64
CA PRO A 10 -15.20 3.32 14.04
C PRO A 10 -13.95 4.19 14.21
N PHE A 11 -12.95 4.04 13.33
CA PHE A 11 -11.73 4.83 13.39
C PHE A 11 -12.00 6.33 13.17
N ILE A 12 -12.74 6.69 12.12
CA ILE A 12 -13.06 8.10 11.84
C ILE A 12 -13.94 8.69 12.94
N LYS A 13 -14.90 7.92 13.50
CA LYS A 13 -15.71 8.35 14.65
C LYS A 13 -14.83 8.70 15.85
N LYS A 14 -13.84 7.86 16.17
CA LYS A 14 -12.87 8.11 17.25
C LYS A 14 -12.02 9.34 16.98
N LYS A 15 -11.59 9.56 15.73
CA LYS A 15 -10.84 10.77 15.36
C LYS A 15 -11.73 12.02 15.45
N LEU A 16 -12.98 11.94 15.02
CA LEU A 16 -13.93 13.04 15.08
C LEU A 16 -14.22 13.46 16.53
N SER A 17 -14.30 12.53 17.48
CA SER A 17 -14.59 12.87 18.89
C SER A 17 -13.45 13.64 19.57
N VAL A 18 -12.21 13.51 19.09
CA VAL A 18 -11.04 14.22 19.66
C VAL A 18 -10.60 15.41 18.82
N THR A 19 -11.11 15.55 17.60
CA THR A 19 -10.71 16.64 16.68
C THR A 19 -11.49 17.91 16.98
N SER A 20 -10.78 19.03 17.15
CA SER A 20 -11.42 20.33 17.35
C SER A 20 -12.25 20.73 16.13
N PHE A 21 -13.26 21.58 16.35
CA PHE A 21 -14.13 22.05 15.26
C PHE A 21 -13.37 22.77 14.13
N ARG A 22 -12.23 23.40 14.45
CA ARG A 22 -11.39 24.11 13.46
C ARG A 22 -10.65 23.16 12.50
N ASN A 23 -10.49 21.90 12.86
CA ASN A 23 -9.78 20.88 12.06
C ASN A 23 -10.73 19.89 11.37
N ARG A 24 -11.97 20.31 11.06
CA ARG A 24 -12.95 19.46 10.36
C ARG A 24 -12.50 19.05 8.95
N SER A 25 -11.63 19.83 8.29
CA SER A 25 -11.04 19.47 6.99
C SER A 25 -10.23 18.19 7.03
N TYR A 26 -9.58 17.88 8.16
CA TYR A 26 -8.90 16.59 8.37
C TYR A 26 -9.91 15.44 8.38
N ILE A 27 -11.04 15.59 9.07
CA ILE A 27 -12.09 14.55 9.09
C ILE A 27 -12.69 14.36 7.69
N ASP A 28 -12.92 15.45 6.96
CA ASP A 28 -13.39 15.37 5.57
C ASP A 28 -12.39 14.62 4.68
N ALA A 29 -11.08 14.83 4.86
CA ALA A 29 -10.04 14.08 4.17
C ALA A 29 -10.09 12.58 4.49
N LEU A 30 -10.27 12.19 5.76
CA LEU A 30 -10.39 10.78 6.15
C LEU A 30 -11.64 10.12 5.57
N ILE A 31 -12.76 10.83 5.52
CA ILE A 31 -13.99 10.33 4.90
C ILE A 31 -13.79 10.11 3.40
N SER A 32 -13.13 11.06 2.74
CA SER A 32 -12.80 10.94 1.32
C SER A 32 -11.88 9.74 1.07
N LEU A 33 -10.83 9.59 1.88
CA LEU A 33 -9.88 8.49 1.80
C LEU A 33 -10.57 7.13 1.97
N ARG A 34 -11.42 6.97 2.99
CA ARG A 34 -12.21 5.72 3.18
C ARG A 34 -13.12 5.42 1.99
N ARG A 35 -13.78 6.43 1.42
CA ARG A 35 -14.63 6.24 0.24
C ARG A 35 -13.82 5.72 -0.94
N SER A 36 -12.64 6.29 -1.17
CA SER A 36 -11.73 5.84 -2.22
C SER A 36 -11.18 4.44 -1.94
N ILE A 37 -10.98 4.04 -0.68
CA ILE A 37 -10.58 2.66 -0.36
C ILE A 37 -11.70 1.66 -0.73
N LEU A 38 -12.94 1.97 -0.35
CA LEU A 38 -14.08 1.08 -0.61
C LEU A 38 -14.46 1.02 -2.09
N LYS A 39 -14.29 2.14 -2.80
CA LYS A 39 -14.55 2.28 -4.22
C LYS A 39 -13.31 2.91 -4.87
N PRO A 40 -12.28 2.09 -5.14
CA PRO A 40 -11.06 2.59 -5.75
C PRO A 40 -11.41 3.27 -7.08
N PRO A 41 -10.80 4.43 -7.37
CA PRO A 41 -10.99 5.08 -8.65
C PRO A 41 -10.57 4.10 -9.75
N SER A 42 -11.50 3.79 -10.66
CA SER A 42 -11.24 2.85 -11.74
C SER A 42 -10.06 3.33 -12.57
N SER A 43 -9.14 2.41 -12.89
CA SER A 43 -8.02 2.62 -13.81
C SER A 43 -8.56 3.17 -15.14
N GLY A 44 -8.39 4.48 -15.37
CA GLY A 44 -8.89 5.19 -16.55
C GLY A 44 -9.71 6.44 -16.25
N VAL A 45 -10.14 6.67 -15.01
CA VAL A 45 -10.79 7.94 -14.62
C VAL A 45 -9.72 8.91 -14.12
N SER A 46 -9.19 9.71 -15.04
CA SER A 46 -8.38 10.90 -14.76
C SER A 46 -9.23 11.97 -14.08
N GLY A 47 -9.60 11.73 -12.82
CA GLY A 47 -10.46 12.61 -12.04
C GLY A 47 -9.82 13.02 -10.71
N MET A 48 -10.23 14.17 -10.18
CA MET A 48 -9.84 14.70 -8.86
C MET A 48 -9.86 13.66 -7.72
N GLY A 49 -10.70 12.62 -7.82
CA GLY A 49 -10.78 11.54 -6.83
C GLY A 49 -9.52 10.66 -6.72
N GLN A 50 -8.81 10.43 -7.84
CA GLN A 50 -7.59 9.61 -7.83
C GLN A 50 -6.40 10.40 -7.27
N VAL A 51 -6.26 11.67 -7.65
CA VAL A 51 -5.23 12.57 -7.10
C VAL A 51 -5.44 12.76 -5.59
N GLY A 52 -6.69 12.97 -5.15
CA GLY A 52 -7.02 13.10 -3.74
C GLY A 52 -6.68 11.84 -2.93
N TYR A 53 -6.92 10.65 -3.48
CA TYR A 53 -6.58 9.38 -2.82
C TYR A 53 -5.08 9.27 -2.50
N TYR A 54 -4.22 9.41 -3.50
CA TYR A 54 -2.76 9.31 -3.30
C TYR A 54 -2.22 10.47 -2.45
N GLN A 55 -2.72 11.70 -2.63
CA GLN A 55 -2.33 12.82 -1.79
C GLN A 55 -2.67 12.60 -0.31
N TYR A 56 -3.88 12.10 -0.01
CA TYR A 56 -4.26 11.82 1.37
C TYR A 56 -3.54 10.60 1.95
N ALA A 57 -3.28 9.57 1.15
CA ALA A 57 -2.47 8.42 1.57
C ALA A 57 -1.05 8.86 1.95
N ALA A 58 -0.41 9.72 1.14
CA ALA A 58 0.91 10.28 1.45
C ALA A 58 0.88 11.24 2.65
N ARG A 59 -0.17 12.07 2.77
CA ARG A 59 -0.27 13.06 3.85
C ARG A 59 -0.62 12.44 5.21
N TYR A 60 -1.38 11.35 5.21
CA TYR A 60 -1.87 10.69 6.43
C TYR A 60 -1.60 9.17 6.36
N PRO A 61 -0.33 8.76 6.33
CA PRO A 61 0.02 7.36 6.06
C PRO A 61 -0.42 6.42 7.18
N TYR A 62 -0.44 6.89 8.44
CA TYR A 62 -0.94 6.08 9.56
C TYR A 62 -2.45 5.85 9.45
N GLU A 63 -3.22 6.93 9.24
CA GLU A 63 -4.66 6.85 9.05
C GLU A 63 -5.04 6.04 7.81
N PHE A 64 -4.25 6.12 6.74
CA PHE A 64 -4.45 5.31 5.55
C PHE A 64 -4.37 3.82 5.87
N VAL A 65 -3.31 3.38 6.55
CA VAL A 65 -3.15 1.98 6.95
C VAL A 65 -4.32 1.51 7.83
N GLU A 66 -4.70 2.29 8.85
CA GLU A 66 -5.84 1.96 9.71
C GLU A 66 -7.16 1.83 8.92
N LEU A 67 -7.41 2.76 7.98
CA LEU A 67 -8.63 2.72 7.16
C LEU A 67 -8.64 1.57 6.17
N VAL A 68 -7.49 1.24 5.56
CA VAL A 68 -7.36 0.11 4.64
C VAL A 68 -7.64 -1.21 5.36
N LEU A 69 -7.12 -1.35 6.57
CA LEU A 69 -7.32 -2.54 7.40
C LEU A 69 -8.75 -2.62 7.95
N GLU A 70 -9.35 -1.48 8.34
CA GLU A 70 -10.75 -1.42 8.74
C GLU A 70 -11.70 -1.81 7.59
N CYS A 71 -11.33 -1.48 6.35
CA CYS A 71 -12.13 -1.81 5.16
C CYS A 71 -11.87 -3.21 4.60
N ASP A 72 -10.97 -4.00 5.22
CA ASP A 72 -10.57 -5.34 4.74
C ASP A 72 -10.08 -5.32 3.27
N ARG A 73 -9.26 -4.32 2.93
CA ARG A 73 -8.66 -4.13 1.59
C ARG A 73 -7.12 -4.09 1.61
N PRO A 74 -6.43 -5.07 2.22
CA PRO A 74 -4.98 -5.01 2.41
C PRO A 74 -4.18 -4.92 1.10
N ASP A 75 -4.76 -5.33 -0.03
CA ASP A 75 -4.20 -5.16 -1.38
C ASP A 75 -3.87 -3.69 -1.70
N GLN A 76 -4.62 -2.75 -1.13
CA GLN A 76 -4.40 -1.32 -1.36
C GLN A 76 -3.24 -0.72 -0.57
N LEU A 77 -2.64 -1.47 0.37
CA LEU A 77 -1.43 -1.03 1.07
C LEU A 77 -0.24 -0.82 0.12
N LYS A 78 -0.29 -1.37 -1.10
CA LYS A 78 0.68 -1.12 -2.18
C LYS A 78 0.73 0.35 -2.63
N ALA A 79 -0.30 1.14 -2.34
CA ALA A 79 -0.31 2.57 -2.63
C ALA A 79 0.53 3.39 -1.62
N LEU A 80 1.04 2.75 -0.57
CA LEU A 80 1.90 3.39 0.41
C LEU A 80 3.32 3.51 -0.16
N GLU A 81 3.91 4.69 -0.04
CA GLU A 81 5.30 4.91 -0.45
C GLU A 81 6.28 4.05 0.38
N PRO A 82 7.40 3.58 -0.20
CA PRO A 82 8.38 2.74 0.50
C PRO A 82 8.93 3.35 1.79
N GLU A 83 9.05 4.68 1.85
CA GLU A 83 9.49 5.40 3.06
C GLU A 83 8.57 5.17 4.28
N HIS A 84 7.32 4.78 4.04
CA HIS A 84 6.32 4.50 5.07
C HIS A 84 6.17 3.00 5.37
N GLU A 85 6.96 2.12 4.74
CA GLU A 85 6.89 0.67 4.97
C GLU A 85 7.10 0.31 6.44
N ASP A 86 7.99 1.03 7.12
CA ASP A 86 8.29 0.84 8.53
C ASP A 86 7.07 1.16 9.43
N LEU A 87 6.28 2.16 9.06
CA LEU A 87 5.03 2.52 9.71
C LEU A 87 3.96 1.44 9.49
N LEU A 88 3.84 0.96 8.25
CA LEU A 88 2.94 -0.14 7.91
C LEU A 88 3.24 -1.36 8.76
N ARG A 89 4.52 -1.78 8.78
CA ARG A 89 5.00 -2.93 9.53
C ARG A 89 4.68 -2.81 11.03
N LYS A 90 4.92 -1.65 11.64
CA LYS A 90 4.61 -1.39 13.05
C LYS A 90 3.11 -1.44 13.33
N THR A 91 2.31 -0.81 12.48
CA THR A 91 0.84 -0.75 12.62
C THR A 91 0.23 -2.15 12.48
N LEU A 92 0.61 -2.89 11.43
CA LEU A 92 0.20 -4.28 11.21
C LEU A 92 0.58 -5.16 12.41
N LYS A 93 1.84 -5.12 12.84
CA LYS A 93 2.31 -5.95 13.96
C LYS A 93 1.54 -5.69 15.25
N LYS A 94 1.20 -4.43 15.52
CA LYS A 94 0.58 -3.99 16.77
C LYS A 94 -0.93 -4.20 16.80
N HIS A 95 -1.61 -3.85 15.71
CA HIS A 95 -3.07 -3.77 15.69
C HIS A 95 -3.73 -4.89 14.86
N TYR A 96 -3.01 -5.47 13.89
CA TYR A 96 -3.56 -6.43 12.93
C TYR A 96 -2.60 -7.61 12.67
N PRO A 97 -2.31 -8.45 13.69
CA PRO A 97 -1.26 -9.48 13.59
C PRO A 97 -1.52 -10.55 12.52
N GLY A 98 -2.79 -10.80 12.16
CA GLY A 98 -3.14 -11.69 11.03
C GLY A 98 -2.68 -11.13 9.69
N HIS A 99 -2.95 -9.85 9.46
CA HIS A 99 -2.51 -9.13 8.26
C HIS A 99 -0.98 -8.99 8.23
N TYR A 100 -0.35 -8.79 9.38
CA TYR A 100 1.11 -8.79 9.49
C TYR A 100 1.74 -10.11 9.03
N ARG A 101 1.14 -11.25 9.38
CA ARG A 101 1.63 -12.57 8.94
C ARG A 101 1.48 -12.75 7.44
N ALA A 102 0.35 -12.35 6.87
CA ALA A 102 0.12 -12.37 5.42
C ALA A 102 1.15 -11.48 4.69
N TYR A 103 1.38 -10.27 5.20
CA TYR A 103 2.39 -9.34 4.68
C TYR A 103 3.79 -9.96 4.65
N LEU A 104 4.23 -10.59 5.74
CA LEU A 104 5.54 -11.26 5.79
C LEU A 104 5.66 -12.43 4.81
N LYS A 105 4.56 -13.17 4.61
CA LYS A 105 4.52 -14.28 3.65
C LYS A 105 4.69 -13.77 2.22
N GLU A 106 3.92 -12.77 1.83
CA GLU A 106 4.02 -12.14 0.49
C GLU A 106 5.40 -11.49 0.25
N ALA A 107 5.99 -10.87 1.27
CA ALA A 107 7.33 -10.29 1.16
C ALA A 107 8.39 -11.37 0.88
N LYS A 108 8.28 -12.51 1.57
CA LYS A 108 9.19 -13.64 1.39
C LYS A 108 9.01 -14.32 0.03
N GLU A 109 7.78 -14.46 -0.44
CA GLU A 109 7.50 -15.02 -1.77
C GLU A 109 8.10 -14.15 -2.87
N ARG A 110 7.95 -12.82 -2.77
CA ARG A 110 8.60 -11.87 -3.70
C ARG A 110 10.13 -11.97 -3.70
N GLU A 111 10.74 -12.07 -2.52
CA GLU A 111 12.20 -12.25 -2.41
C GLU A 111 12.67 -13.56 -3.07
N GLN A 112 11.88 -14.64 -2.96
CA GLN A 112 12.18 -15.90 -3.62
C GLN A 112 12.05 -15.79 -5.14
N GLU A 113 10.99 -15.16 -5.65
CA GLU A 113 10.80 -14.92 -7.09
C GLU A 113 11.95 -14.11 -7.67
N GLU A 114 12.35 -13.01 -7.04
CA GLU A 114 13.51 -12.21 -7.48
C GLU A 114 14.81 -13.01 -7.47
N LEU A 115 15.00 -13.89 -6.49
CA LEU A 115 16.19 -14.74 -6.41
C LEU A 115 16.21 -15.78 -7.52
N GLU A 116 15.06 -16.37 -7.85
CA GLU A 116 14.93 -17.31 -8.95
C GLU A 116 15.16 -16.63 -10.30
N GLU A 117 14.62 -15.43 -10.50
CA GLU A 117 14.86 -14.63 -11.70
C GLU A 117 16.35 -14.30 -11.86
N LYS A 118 17.02 -13.83 -10.81
CA LYS A 118 18.47 -13.58 -10.82
C LYS A 118 19.28 -14.84 -11.12
N ARG A 119 18.84 -16.01 -10.63
CA ARG A 119 19.49 -17.29 -10.94
C ARG A 119 19.29 -17.70 -12.39
N ALA A 120 18.08 -17.51 -12.92
CA ALA A 120 17.76 -17.78 -14.32
C ALA A 120 18.59 -16.87 -15.24
N GLU A 121 18.66 -15.57 -14.96
CA GLU A 121 19.46 -14.62 -15.72
C GLU A 121 20.96 -14.96 -15.68
N ALA A 122 21.48 -15.31 -14.50
CA ALA A 122 22.86 -15.76 -14.35
C ALA A 122 23.15 -17.05 -15.13
N ALA A 123 22.18 -17.97 -15.21
CA ALA A 123 22.31 -19.20 -15.98
C ALA A 123 22.32 -18.92 -17.49
N GLU A 124 21.46 -18.03 -17.98
CA GLU A 124 21.45 -17.61 -19.38
C GLU A 124 22.74 -16.89 -19.77
N ARG A 125 23.20 -15.92 -18.98
CA ARG A 125 24.49 -15.25 -19.22
C ARG A 125 25.67 -16.23 -19.25
N ARG A 126 25.63 -17.29 -18.44
CA ARG A 126 26.65 -18.36 -18.46
C ARG A 126 26.58 -19.20 -19.74
N LYS A 127 25.37 -19.49 -20.25
CA LYS A 127 25.19 -20.18 -21.53
C LYS A 127 25.68 -19.31 -22.69
N GLU A 128 25.26 -18.05 -22.75
CA GLU A 128 25.71 -17.09 -23.76
C GLU A 128 27.23 -16.96 -23.78
N LYS A 129 27.86 -16.81 -22.61
CA LYS A 129 29.33 -16.78 -22.50
C LYS A 129 29.98 -18.06 -23.03
N LYS A 130 29.40 -19.23 -22.73
CA LYS A 130 29.91 -20.53 -23.18
C LYS A 130 29.78 -20.68 -24.71
N ASP A 131 28.66 -20.24 -25.27
CA ASP A 131 28.41 -20.30 -26.70
C ASP A 131 29.29 -19.31 -27.48
N TRP A 132 29.52 -18.12 -26.93
CA TRP A 132 30.45 -17.15 -27.48
C TRP A 132 31.91 -17.66 -27.51
N LEU A 133 32.37 -18.29 -26.42
CA LEU A 133 33.69 -18.93 -26.38
C LEU A 133 33.80 -20.07 -27.42
N LYS A 134 32.74 -20.86 -27.61
CA LYS A 134 32.71 -21.92 -28.64
C LYS A 134 32.75 -21.37 -30.06
N ALA A 135 32.16 -20.19 -30.30
CA ALA A 135 32.16 -19.53 -31.60
C ALA A 135 33.51 -18.82 -31.95
N GLY A 136 34.55 -18.99 -31.11
CA GLY A 136 35.87 -18.39 -31.33
C GLY A 136 36.07 -17.02 -30.66
N GLY A 137 35.17 -16.61 -29.77
CA GLY A 137 35.38 -15.44 -28.91
C GLY A 137 36.59 -15.61 -28.00
N LYS A 138 37.46 -14.59 -27.91
CA LYS A 138 38.66 -14.60 -27.04
C LYS A 138 38.31 -14.06 -25.65
N ALA A 139 38.49 -14.90 -24.63
CA ALA A 139 38.20 -14.65 -23.22
C ALA A 139 38.78 -13.34 -22.65
#